data_AF-A0A920PMG8-F1
#
_entry.id   AF-A0A920PMG8-F1
#
_cell.length_a   1.000
_cell.length_b   1.000
_cell.length_c   1.000
_cell.angle_alpha   90.00
_cell.angle_beta   90.00
_cell.angle_gamma   90.00
#
_symmetry.space_group_name_H-M   'P 1'
#
loop_
_entity.id
_entity.type
_entity.pdbx_description
1 polymer ?
#
loop_
_entity_poly.entity_id
_entity_poly.type
_entity_poly.pdbx_seq_one_letter_code
_entity_poly.pdbx_strand_id
1 'polypeptide(L)'
;MKDYACPRFACITEGDRFKCEDLIMANVRTPDERQGDLRAQVAANHRACQRLVDLASKYGVHVLTRIMQEVMDYSERLMRVMLSDLPDGSGLSRTFVTVTGLLKTVKMKTRLSRFACRSKDW
;
A
#
# COMPACT_ATOMS: atom_id res chain seq x y z
N MET A 1 -18.55 -10.36 13.72
CA MET A 1 -17.80 -9.31 12.98
C MET A 1 -17.87 -9.77 11.52
N LYS A 2 -18.55 -9.04 10.63
CA LYS A 2 -18.66 -9.46 9.23
C LYS A 2 -17.28 -9.25 8.58
N ASP A 3 -16.71 -10.31 8.03
CA ASP A 3 -15.47 -10.23 7.25
C ASP A 3 -15.77 -9.49 5.94
N TYR A 4 -15.41 -8.21 5.89
CA TYR A 4 -15.43 -7.40 4.67
C TYR A 4 -14.15 -7.60 3.86
N ALA A 5 -13.69 -8.83 3.72
CA ALA A 5 -12.63 -9.13 2.77
C ALA A 5 -13.22 -8.98 1.37
N CYS A 6 -12.84 -7.92 0.67
CA CYS A 6 -13.13 -7.78 -0.76
C CYS A 6 -12.11 -8.66 -1.49
N PRO A 7 -12.49 -9.84 -2.02
CA PRO A 7 -11.58 -10.61 -2.87
C PRO A 7 -11.18 -9.75 -4.08
N ARG A 8 -10.07 -10.09 -4.71
CA ARG A 8 -9.58 -9.36 -5.89
C ARG A 8 -10.59 -9.49 -7.03
N PHE A 9 -11.53 -8.55 -7.11
CA PHE A 9 -12.45 -8.40 -8.23
C PHE A 9 -11.74 -7.62 -9.33
N ALA A 10 -11.64 -8.21 -10.51
CA ALA A 10 -11.07 -7.55 -11.66
C ALA A 10 -12.22 -6.95 -12.49
N CYS A 11 -12.56 -5.70 -12.24
CA CYS A 11 -13.55 -4.95 -13.03
C CYS A 11 -12.81 -4.30 -14.21
N ILE A 12 -12.46 -5.11 -15.23
CA ILE A 12 -11.47 -4.76 -16.26
C ILE A 12 -12.11 -4.06 -17.48
N THR A 13 -13.43 -4.15 -17.69
CA THR A 13 -14.11 -3.52 -18.85
C THR A 13 -15.02 -2.35 -18.45
N GLU A 14 -15.25 -1.41 -19.37
CA GLU A 14 -16.11 -0.23 -19.11
C GLU A 14 -17.52 -0.59 -18.66
N GLY A 15 -18.08 -1.72 -19.12
CA GLY A 15 -19.39 -2.22 -18.71
C GLY A 15 -19.41 -2.92 -17.34
N ASP A 16 -18.29 -3.53 -16.93
CA ASP A 16 -18.18 -4.20 -15.62
C ASP A 16 -17.92 -3.23 -14.47
N ARG A 17 -17.35 -2.05 -14.78
CA ARG A 17 -17.07 -0.99 -13.80
C ARG A 17 -18.34 -0.54 -13.07
N PHE A 18 -19.41 -0.24 -13.82
CA PHE A 18 -20.68 0.21 -13.25
C PHE A 18 -21.32 -0.87 -12.36
N LYS A 19 -21.27 -2.14 -12.80
CA LYS A 19 -21.80 -3.27 -12.02
C LYS A 19 -21.04 -3.48 -10.70
N CYS A 20 -19.72 -3.32 -10.71
CA CYS A 20 -18.91 -3.43 -9.50
C CYS A 20 -19.14 -2.25 -8.54
N GLU A 21 -19.19 -1.02 -9.05
CA GLU A 21 -19.45 0.17 -8.22
C GLU A 21 -20.79 0.05 -7.52
N ASP A 22 -21.86 -0.33 -8.22
CA ASP A 22 -23.19 -0.49 -7.64
C ASP A 22 -23.23 -1.56 -6.53
N LEU A 23 -22.56 -2.71 -6.76
CA LEU A 23 -22.43 -3.76 -5.74
C LEU A 23 -21.66 -3.29 -4.50
N ILE A 24 -20.60 -2.51 -4.69
CA ILE A 24 -19.81 -1.96 -3.57
C ILE A 24 -20.65 -0.93 -2.82
N MET A 25 -21.32 -0.02 -3.52
CA MET A 25 -22.14 1.04 -2.89
C MET A 25 -23.32 0.46 -2.09
N ALA A 26 -23.91 -0.64 -2.55
CA ALA A 26 -24.97 -1.34 -1.82
C ALA A 26 -24.49 -1.96 -0.48
N ASN A 27 -23.18 -2.12 -0.26
CA ASN A 27 -22.62 -2.84 0.89
C ASN A 27 -21.75 -1.98 1.82
N VAL A 28 -21.63 -0.67 1.55
CA VAL A 28 -20.85 0.27 2.37
C VAL A 28 -21.75 1.22 3.14
N ARG A 29 -21.25 1.70 4.28
CA ARG A 29 -22.02 2.57 5.18
C ARG A 29 -22.08 4.03 4.70
N THR A 30 -21.09 4.48 3.95
CA THR A 30 -20.96 5.85 3.43
C THR A 30 -20.74 5.83 1.90
N PRO A 31 -21.76 5.49 1.10
CA PRO A 31 -21.60 5.26 -0.34
C PRO A 31 -21.06 6.47 -1.10
N ASP A 32 -21.52 7.69 -0.79
CA ASP A 32 -21.07 8.90 -1.50
C ASP A 32 -19.56 9.14 -1.32
N GLU A 33 -19.04 8.96 -0.09
CA GLU A 33 -17.61 9.05 0.19
C GLU A 33 -16.83 7.97 -0.55
N ARG A 34 -17.30 6.72 -0.49
CA ARG A 34 -16.61 5.59 -1.13
C ARG A 34 -16.58 5.75 -2.65
N GLN A 35 -17.66 6.24 -3.25
CA GLN A 35 -17.70 6.53 -4.68
C GLN A 35 -16.69 7.61 -5.05
N GLY A 36 -16.58 8.67 -4.25
CA GLY A 36 -15.56 9.71 -4.40
C GLY A 36 -14.14 9.12 -4.38
N ASP A 37 -13.81 8.31 -3.37
CA ASP A 37 -12.49 7.66 -3.23
C ASP A 37 -12.16 6.75 -4.42
N LEU A 38 -13.12 5.91 -4.86
CA LEU A 38 -12.92 5.00 -5.98
C LEU A 38 -12.66 5.76 -7.29
N ARG A 39 -13.46 6.79 -7.57
CA ARG A 39 -13.27 7.62 -8.76
C ARG A 39 -11.94 8.37 -8.73
N ALA A 40 -11.53 8.86 -7.55
CA ALA A 40 -10.23 9.51 -7.37
C ALA A 40 -9.07 8.53 -7.63
N GLN A 41 -9.14 7.30 -7.13
CA GLN A 41 -8.14 6.26 -7.38
C GLN A 41 -8.04 5.90 -8.87
N VAL A 42 -9.18 5.76 -9.55
CA VAL A 42 -9.23 5.52 -11.01
C VAL A 42 -8.58 6.68 -11.77
N ALA A 43 -8.94 7.92 -11.45
CA ALA A 43 -8.38 9.10 -12.09
C ALA A 43 -6.86 9.22 -11.88
N ALA A 44 -6.39 8.92 -10.66
CA ALA A 44 -4.96 8.89 -10.33
C ALA A 44 -4.20 7.84 -11.16
N ASN A 45 -4.74 6.62 -11.27
CA ASN A 45 -4.14 5.57 -12.08
C ASN A 45 -4.12 5.93 -13.58
N HIS A 46 -5.20 6.51 -14.10
CA HIS A 46 -5.24 6.94 -15.50
C HIS A 46 -4.19 8.02 -15.79
N ARG A 47 -4.06 9.01 -14.89
CA ARG A 47 -3.01 10.04 -14.97
C ARG A 47 -1.60 9.43 -14.89
N ALA A 48 -1.39 8.47 -13.98
CA ALA A 48 -0.11 7.78 -13.84
C ALA A 48 0.25 7.02 -15.12
N CYS A 49 -0.67 6.25 -15.70
CA CYS A 49 -0.45 5.52 -16.96
C CYS A 49 -0.05 6.47 -18.09
N GLN A 50 -0.79 7.57 -18.29
CA GLN A 50 -0.44 8.56 -19.31
C GLN A 50 0.98 9.10 -19.10
N ARG A 51 1.31 9.45 -17.85
CA ARG A 51 2.63 10.03 -17.55
C ARG A 51 3.76 9.04 -17.74
N LEU A 52 3.53 7.76 -17.43
CA LEU A 52 4.49 6.69 -17.67
C LEU A 52 4.73 6.50 -19.17
N VAL A 53 3.67 6.51 -19.99
CA VAL A 53 3.79 6.47 -21.45
C VAL A 53 4.59 7.66 -21.97
N ASP A 54 4.27 8.88 -21.55
CA ASP A 54 5.00 10.09 -21.96
C ASP A 54 6.50 10.00 -21.63
N LEU A 55 6.83 9.51 -20.42
CA LEU A 55 8.21 9.32 -19.98
C LEU A 55 8.92 8.23 -20.77
N ALA A 56 8.26 7.11 -21.05
CA ALA A 56 8.81 6.03 -21.87
C ALA A 56 9.03 6.49 -23.32
N SER A 57 8.13 7.30 -23.88
CA SER A 57 8.31 7.91 -25.21
C SER A 57 9.49 8.88 -25.23
N LYS A 58 9.71 9.64 -24.16
CA LYS A 58 10.80 10.64 -24.10
C LYS A 58 12.18 10.04 -23.84
N TYR A 59 12.28 9.04 -22.97
CA TYR A 59 13.57 8.52 -22.49
C TYR A 59 13.83 7.05 -22.85
N GLY A 60 12.85 6.35 -23.39
CA GLY A 60 12.90 4.92 -23.67
C GLY A 60 12.51 4.07 -22.46
N VAL A 61 11.85 2.94 -22.75
CA VAL A 61 11.35 2.01 -21.72
C VAL A 61 12.47 1.47 -20.84
N HIS A 62 13.62 1.08 -21.42
CA HIS A 62 14.75 0.54 -20.66
C HIS A 62 15.33 1.53 -19.65
N VAL A 63 15.42 2.81 -20.02
CA VAL A 63 15.93 3.85 -19.11
C VAL A 63 14.93 4.09 -17.98
N LEU A 64 13.64 4.16 -18.30
CA LEU A 64 12.57 4.37 -17.33
C LEU A 64 12.54 3.24 -16.29
N THR A 65 12.53 1.97 -16.72
CA THR A 65 12.49 0.82 -15.80
C THR A 65 13.75 0.72 -14.94
N ARG A 66 14.93 1.01 -15.51
CA ARG A 66 16.18 1.08 -14.73
C ARG A 66 16.09 2.13 -13.63
N ILE A 67 15.60 3.33 -13.93
CA ILE A 67 15.47 4.40 -12.94
C ILE A 67 14.46 4.03 -11.85
N MET A 68 13.33 3.40 -12.20
CA MET A 68 12.36 2.91 -11.20
C MET A 68 13.02 1.94 -10.22
N GLN A 69 13.85 1.02 -10.74
CA GLN A 69 14.61 0.08 -9.92
C GLN A 69 15.62 0.81 -9.02
N GLU A 70 16.38 1.76 -9.57
CA GLU A 70 17.33 2.55 -8.79
C GLU A 70 16.66 3.35 -7.65
N VAL A 71 15.45 3.88 -7.86
CA VAL A 71 14.70 4.57 -6.81
C VAL A 71 14.33 3.62 -5.67
N MET A 72 13.91 2.39 -5.99
CA MET A 72 13.62 1.36 -4.99
C MET A 72 14.89 0.95 -4.24
N ASP A 73 15.98 0.69 -4.95
CA ASP A 73 17.24 0.26 -4.34
C ASP A 73 17.91 1.38 -3.53
N TYR A 74 17.73 2.65 -3.93
CA TYR A 74 18.16 3.79 -3.13
C TYR A 74 17.38 3.90 -1.81
N SER A 75 16.05 3.77 -1.87
CA SER A 75 15.21 3.81 -0.67
C SER A 75 15.56 2.68 0.31
N GLU A 76 15.84 1.48 -0.22
CA GLU A 76 16.30 0.36 0.60
C GLU A 76 17.66 0.63 1.23
N ARG A 77 18.63 1.14 0.46
CA ARG A 77 19.96 1.51 1.00
C ARG A 77 19.83 2.49 2.15
N LEU A 78 19.02 3.54 1.98
CA LEU A 78 18.76 4.52 3.05
C LEU A 78 18.12 3.87 4.28
N MET A 79 17.11 3.03 4.09
CA MET A 79 16.47 2.35 5.21
C MET A 79 17.43 1.42 5.95
N ARG A 80 18.32 0.73 5.23
CA ARG A 80 19.36 -0.13 5.83
C ARG A 80 20.34 0.66 6.67
N VAL A 81 20.79 1.82 6.18
CA VAL A 81 21.69 2.71 6.94
C VAL A 81 20.99 3.16 8.23
N MET A 82 19.76 3.68 8.13
CA MET A 82 19.01 4.15 9.30
C MET A 82 18.77 3.03 10.32
N LEU A 83 18.47 1.82 9.85
CA LEU A 83 18.31 0.67 10.74
C LEU A 83 19.63 0.18 11.34
N SER A 84 20.76 0.39 10.68
CA SER A 84 22.08 -0.02 11.19
C SER A 84 22.55 0.82 12.37
N ASP A 85 22.06 2.06 12.47
CA ASP A 85 22.32 2.97 13.59
C ASP A 85 21.51 2.60 14.86
N LEU A 86 20.47 1.78 14.71
CA LEU A 86 19.65 1.36 15.84
C LEU A 86 20.35 0.23 16.63
N PRO A 87 20.40 0.31 17.97
CA PRO A 87 20.94 -0.77 18.78
C PRO A 87 20.02 -2.00 18.74
N ASP A 88 20.62 -3.18 18.73
CA ASP A 88 19.89 -4.43 18.95
C ASP A 88 19.22 -4.40 20.33
N GLY A 89 18.01 -4.94 20.43
CA GLY A 89 17.27 -4.91 21.69
C GLY A 89 15.87 -5.48 21.61
N SER A 90 15.27 -5.68 22.78
CA SER A 90 13.85 -6.01 22.87
C SER A 90 13.12 -5.01 23.74
N GLY A 91 12.05 -4.45 23.21
CA GLY A 91 11.16 -3.54 23.91
C GLY A 91 9.79 -4.17 24.09
N LEU A 92 9.19 -3.96 25.26
CA LEU A 92 7.78 -4.22 25.47
C LEU A 92 7.08 -2.87 25.55
N SER A 93 6.12 -2.63 24.67
CA SER A 93 5.23 -1.48 24.76
C SER A 93 3.82 -1.94 25.07
N ARG A 94 3.10 -1.16 25.88
CA ARG A 94 1.69 -1.37 26.17
C ARG A 94 0.96 -0.08 25.84
N THR A 95 -0.01 -0.19 24.94
CA THR A 95 -0.89 0.91 24.60
C THR A 95 -2.35 0.53 24.88
N PHE A 96 -3.17 1.52 25.13
CA PHE A 96 -4.60 1.34 25.38
C PHE A 96 -5.36 1.88 24.18
N VAL A 97 -6.28 1.09 23.66
CA VAL A 97 -7.14 1.48 22.54
C VAL A 97 -8.59 1.30 22.99
N THR A 98 -9.37 2.36 22.88
CA THR A 98 -10.82 2.29 23.12
C THR A 98 -11.49 1.96 21.81
N VAL A 99 -12.11 0.78 21.74
CA VAL A 99 -12.97 0.39 20.63
C VAL A 99 -14.34 0.12 21.21
N THR A 100 -15.38 0.74 20.64
CA THR A 100 -16.79 0.60 21.09
C THR A 100 -17.01 0.93 22.56
N GLY A 101 -16.35 1.97 23.08
CA GLY A 101 -16.50 2.42 24.48
C GLY A 101 -15.85 1.52 25.55
N LEU A 102 -15.23 0.40 25.15
CA LEU A 102 -14.47 -0.47 26.05
C LEU A 102 -12.98 -0.25 25.87
N LEU A 103 -12.29 0.03 26.98
CA LEU A 103 -10.84 0.08 27.03
C LEU A 103 -10.27 -1.32 26.80
N LYS A 104 -9.60 -1.51 25.66
CA LYS A 104 -8.83 -2.73 25.38
C LYS A 104 -7.35 -2.43 25.50
N THR A 105 -6.64 -3.31 26.18
CA THR A 105 -5.18 -3.24 26.26
C THR A 105 -4.59 -3.99 25.08
N VAL A 106 -3.73 -3.33 24.30
CA VAL A 106 -2.92 -3.96 23.27
C VAL A 106 -1.48 -3.97 23.75
N LYS A 107 -0.92 -5.18 23.90
CA LYS A 107 0.50 -5.38 24.24
C LYS A 107 1.24 -5.68 22.95
N MET A 108 2.26 -4.88 22.64
CA MET A 108 3.13 -5.11 21.49
C MET A 108 4.53 -5.44 22.02
N LYS A 109 5.02 -6.62 21.67
CA LYS A 109 6.38 -7.04 21.96
C LYS A 109 7.18 -6.89 20.67
N THR A 110 8.21 -6.05 20.70
CA THR A 110 9.09 -5.83 19.55
C THR A 110 10.48 -6.32 19.91
N ARG A 111 11.06 -7.13 19.03
CA ARG A 111 12.47 -7.52 19.09
C ARG A 111 13.14 -6.96 17.84
N LEU A 112 14.11 -6.10 18.06
CA LEU A 112 15.04 -5.61 17.05
C LEU A 112 16.31 -6.44 17.18
N SER A 113 16.62 -7.17 16.12
CA SER A 113 17.87 -7.89 15.97
C SER A 113 18.37 -7.64 14.56
N ARG A 114 19.66 -7.34 14.41
CA ARG A 114 20.33 -7.29 13.12
C ARG A 114 20.10 -8.60 12.37
N PHE A 115 19.20 -8.55 11.40
CA PHE A 115 19.08 -9.58 10.39
C PHE A 115 20.12 -9.29 9.32
N ALA A 116 21.09 -10.19 9.15
CA ALA A 116 21.85 -10.25 7.91
C ALA A 116 20.84 -10.51 6.79
N CYS A 117 20.55 -9.49 5.99
CA CYS A 117 19.63 -9.63 4.89
C CYS A 117 20.26 -10.57 3.86
N ARG A 118 19.67 -11.75 3.69
CA ARG A 118 19.93 -12.58 2.52
C ARG A 118 19.58 -11.74 1.28
N SER A 119 20.46 -11.80 0.27
CA SER A 119 20.25 -11.15 -1.03
C SER A 119 18.88 -11.51 -1.60
N LYS A 120 18.27 -10.55 -2.29
CA LYS A 120 16.94 -10.67 -2.90
C LYS A 120 16.89 -11.86 -3.89
N ASP A 121 16.19 -12.92 -3.51
CA ASP A 121 15.56 -13.86 -4.44
C ASP A 121 14.09 -13.42 -4.56
N TRP A 122 13.76 -12.66 -5.60
CA TRP A 122 12.39 -12.38 -6.03
C TRP A 122 12.27 -12.73 -7.51
#